data_AF-V4YC64-F1
#
_entry.id   AF-V4YC64-F1
#
_cell.length_a   1.000
_cell.length_b   1.000
_cell.length_c   1.000
_cell.angle_alpha   90.00
_cell.angle_beta   90.00
_cell.angle_gamma   90.00
#
_symmetry.space_group_name_H-M   'P 1'
#
loop_
_entity.id
_entity.type
_entity.pdbx_description
1 polymer ?
#
loop_
_entity_poly.entity_id
_entity_poly.type
_entity_poly.pdbx_seq_one_letter_code
_entity_poly.pdbx_strand_id
1 'polypeptide(L)'
;MSALTLFGVTQSRLGDLRVSVLSHSHPCARTEGVSLYATQNPVVRTRASRPSSSRLGPVFCDDRGFMMPRFADYIMELGRFAADGQSRIGIFEDGYVRDITAAFDSFRDALADPARAAQQDGDRFDRDDITYLPPTTSQNTVFCAALNYQKHAEESGRSVPERPYLFLKLPRSLVGHQQPVSYHSSVTDKIDYEGELACVIGTTCRNVSPDEALDHVAGYTMLNDVSARDLQLSFSYDNEEMLDWFAGKAMQSTTPIGPTVVCDEIDDPQTLGLASRVNGTTMQDESTEMMIYSVAKLVSYISELVELKPGDVITTGTPEGVGVFQDISLEPGDDVEVEIEGLGTLRNTVAEAER
;
A
#
# COMPACT_ATOMS: atom_id res chain seq x y z
N MET A 1 -70.53 -25.71 15.47
CA MET A 1 -69.73 -26.92 15.19
C MET A 1 -68.31 -26.42 14.95
N SER A 2 -67.49 -26.37 16.00
CA SER A 2 -66.55 -27.45 16.43
C SER A 2 -65.29 -27.44 15.56
N ALA A 3 -64.09 -26.98 15.95
CA ALA A 3 -63.29 -27.06 17.19
C ALA A 3 -62.34 -28.28 17.28
N LEU A 4 -61.04 -28.00 17.11
CA LEU A 4 -59.86 -28.44 17.89
C LEU A 4 -59.62 -29.93 18.29
N THR A 5 -58.41 -30.47 17.99
CA THR A 5 -57.31 -30.88 18.92
C THR A 5 -56.42 -32.07 18.40
N LEU A 6 -55.20 -32.19 18.96
CA LEU A 6 -53.98 -32.92 18.55
C LEU A 6 -53.88 -34.46 18.82
N PHE A 7 -52.89 -35.08 18.13
CA PHE A 7 -51.84 -36.07 18.54
C PHE A 7 -51.64 -37.26 17.55
N GLY A 8 -50.45 -37.87 17.33
CA GLY A 8 -49.06 -37.56 17.73
C GLY A 8 -48.09 -38.79 17.67
N VAL A 9 -46.74 -38.57 17.57
CA VAL A 9 -45.62 -39.56 17.77
C VAL A 9 -45.45 -40.61 16.60
N THR A 10 -44.28 -41.10 16.09
CA THR A 10 -42.85 -41.23 16.53
C THR A 10 -41.82 -41.18 15.35
N GLN A 11 -40.51 -41.16 15.70
CA GLN A 11 -39.28 -41.13 14.85
C GLN A 11 -38.99 -42.36 13.94
N SER A 12 -38.16 -42.17 12.90
CA SER A 12 -37.01 -43.09 12.61
C SER A 12 -35.88 -42.51 11.70
N ARG A 13 -34.66 -42.50 12.27
CA ARG A 13 -33.27 -42.66 11.74
C ARG A 13 -32.75 -42.02 10.44
N LEU A 14 -31.50 -41.54 10.57
CA LEU A 14 -30.56 -41.16 9.50
C LEU A 14 -30.23 -42.33 8.56
N GLY A 15 -29.87 -41.99 7.31
CA GLY A 15 -29.26 -42.92 6.35
C GLY A 15 -27.76 -42.66 6.17
N ASP A 16 -26.96 -43.74 6.22
CA ASP A 16 -25.53 -43.71 5.91
C ASP A 16 -25.31 -43.54 4.40
N LEU A 17 -24.38 -42.66 3.99
CA LEU A 17 -23.72 -42.77 2.69
C LEU A 17 -22.20 -42.81 2.87
N ARG A 18 -21.57 -43.90 2.45
CA ARG A 18 -20.13 -44.12 2.54
C ARG A 18 -19.40 -43.38 1.42
N VAL A 19 -18.40 -42.58 1.76
CA VAL A 19 -17.40 -42.09 0.81
C VAL A 19 -16.23 -43.09 0.76
N SER A 20 -16.01 -43.67 -0.41
CA SER A 20 -14.95 -44.66 -0.66
C SER A 20 -13.63 -43.94 -1.01
N VAL A 21 -12.65 -43.93 -0.09
CA VAL A 21 -11.30 -43.46 -0.40
C VAL A 21 -10.47 -44.60 -0.97
N LEU A 22 -10.09 -44.50 -2.26
CA LEU A 22 -9.18 -45.43 -2.93
C LEU A 22 -7.72 -45.00 -2.69
N SER A 23 -7.11 -45.50 -1.62
CA SER A 23 -5.67 -45.38 -1.41
C SER A 23 -4.91 -46.44 -2.21
N HIS A 24 -4.10 -46.01 -3.18
CA HIS A 24 -3.09 -46.88 -3.80
C HIS A 24 -1.84 -46.89 -2.92
N SER A 25 -1.58 -48.02 -2.27
CA SER A 25 -0.32 -48.28 -1.59
C SER A 25 0.71 -48.87 -2.56
N HIS A 26 1.98 -48.50 -2.41
CA HIS A 26 3.12 -49.39 -2.66
C HIS A 26 4.24 -49.09 -1.62
N PRO A 27 5.03 -50.07 -1.17
CA PRO A 27 5.72 -49.96 0.12
C PRO A 27 7.26 -50.02 0.04
N CYS A 28 7.96 -49.35 0.96
CA CYS A 28 9.19 -49.91 1.53
C CYS A 28 9.52 -49.37 2.94
N ALA A 29 10.03 -50.29 3.75
CA ALA A 29 10.79 -50.22 5.02
C ALA A 29 11.51 -48.90 5.41
N ARG A 30 11.78 -48.61 6.70
CA ARG A 30 11.51 -49.31 7.98
C ARG A 30 11.68 -48.34 9.19
N THR A 31 11.14 -48.78 10.33
CA THR A 31 11.51 -48.48 11.75
C THR A 31 12.95 -47.97 11.96
N GLU A 32 13.29 -47.12 12.94
CA GLU A 32 12.98 -47.07 14.40
C GLU A 32 13.10 -45.60 14.90
N GLY A 33 12.71 -45.15 16.10
CA GLY A 33 12.09 -45.76 17.29
C GLY A 33 11.79 -44.65 18.34
N VAL A 34 10.80 -44.86 19.21
CA VAL A 34 10.29 -43.83 20.14
C VAL A 34 11.09 -43.79 21.46
N SER A 35 11.32 -42.61 22.03
CA SER A 35 11.45 -42.47 23.49
C SER A 35 10.92 -41.11 23.98
N LEU A 36 10.02 -41.18 24.97
CA LEU A 36 9.47 -40.05 25.72
C LEU A 36 10.14 -40.00 27.09
N TYR A 37 10.64 -38.83 27.51
CA TYR A 37 10.71 -38.48 28.93
C TYR A 37 10.53 -36.97 29.10
N ALA A 38 9.68 -36.60 30.06
CA ALA A 38 9.52 -35.23 30.54
C ALA A 38 10.09 -35.11 31.96
N THR A 39 10.69 -33.97 32.31
CA THR A 39 10.53 -33.35 33.64
C THR A 39 11.21 -31.96 33.77
N GLN A 40 10.49 -31.07 34.47
CA GLN A 40 10.99 -30.02 35.40
C GLN A 40 11.72 -28.75 34.90
N ASN A 41 11.01 -27.63 35.07
CA ASN A 41 11.48 -26.25 35.30
C ASN A 41 11.98 -26.06 36.76
N PRO A 42 12.53 -24.90 37.17
CA PRO A 42 13.32 -23.88 36.43
C PRO A 42 14.60 -23.46 37.20
N VAL A 43 15.49 -22.65 36.60
CA VAL A 43 16.51 -21.88 37.36
C VAL A 43 16.59 -20.43 36.88
N VAL A 44 16.27 -19.50 37.79
CA VAL A 44 16.46 -18.05 37.61
C VAL A 44 17.95 -17.71 37.72
N ARG A 45 18.49 -16.97 36.73
CA ARG A 45 19.73 -16.20 36.90
C ARG A 45 19.60 -14.82 36.27
N THR A 46 19.43 -13.82 37.12
CA THR A 46 19.60 -12.41 36.76
C THR A 46 21.08 -12.08 36.57
N ARG A 47 21.45 -11.40 35.47
CA ARG A 47 22.62 -10.50 35.48
C ARG A 47 22.63 -9.46 34.36
N ALA A 48 22.59 -8.20 34.81
CA ALA A 48 23.28 -7.01 34.28
C ALA A 48 23.29 -6.75 32.76
N SER A 49 22.64 -5.64 32.41
CA SER A 49 22.84 -4.89 31.17
C SER A 49 24.31 -4.53 30.91
N ARG A 50 24.68 -4.48 29.62
CA ARG A 50 25.87 -3.78 29.11
C ARG A 50 25.44 -2.89 27.93
N PRO A 51 26.04 -1.71 27.74
CA PRO A 51 25.69 -0.81 26.65
C PRO A 51 26.10 -1.37 25.30
N SER A 52 25.34 -1.05 24.26
CA SER A 52 25.65 -1.34 22.87
C SER A 52 26.86 -0.51 22.40
N SER A 53 28.00 -1.18 22.23
CA SER A 53 29.12 -0.62 21.46
C SER A 53 28.78 -0.66 19.98
N SER A 54 28.65 0.51 19.34
CA SER A 54 28.56 0.63 17.88
C SER A 54 29.76 -0.05 17.23
N ARG A 55 29.51 -1.08 16.41
CA ARG A 55 30.55 -1.69 15.58
C ARG A 55 30.68 -0.86 14.31
N LEU A 56 31.75 -0.07 14.23
CA LEU A 56 32.19 0.53 12.98
C LEU A 56 32.49 -0.58 11.95
N GLY A 57 31.79 -0.53 10.81
CA GLY A 57 32.16 -1.28 9.61
C GLY A 57 33.45 -0.74 8.99
N PRO A 58 34.07 -1.47 8.04
CA PRO A 58 35.32 -1.05 7.42
C PRO A 58 35.13 0.21 6.56
N VAL A 59 36.00 1.19 6.78
CA VAL A 59 36.09 2.41 5.97
C VAL A 59 36.73 2.08 4.61
N PHE A 60 36.02 2.34 3.51
CA PHE A 60 36.61 2.34 2.18
C PHE A 60 37.20 3.72 1.87
N CYS A 61 38.51 3.76 1.61
CA CYS A 61 39.22 4.93 1.09
C CYS A 61 39.58 4.70 -0.38
N ASP A 62 39.37 5.69 -1.25
CA ASP A 62 40.07 5.78 -2.55
C ASP A 62 41.55 6.12 -2.30
N ASP A 63 42.44 5.73 -3.23
CA ASP A 63 43.90 5.85 -3.18
C ASP A 63 44.42 7.31 -3.14
N ARG A 64 43.52 8.29 -3.07
CA ARG A 64 43.81 9.74 -3.00
C ARG A 64 43.46 10.40 -1.67
N GLY A 65 42.99 9.65 -0.68
CA GLY A 65 42.84 10.13 0.70
C GLY A 65 41.84 11.29 0.88
N PHE A 66 40.93 11.49 -0.09
CA PHE A 66 39.88 12.50 0.00
C PHE A 66 38.75 11.96 0.87
N MET A 67 38.50 12.63 2.00
CA MET A 67 37.34 12.36 2.84
C MET A 67 36.10 12.84 2.08
N MET A 68 35.33 11.89 1.54
CA MET A 68 34.04 12.22 0.94
C MET A 68 33.12 12.81 2.02
N PRO A 69 32.39 13.90 1.72
CA PRO A 69 31.28 14.29 2.59
C PRO A 69 30.31 13.11 2.65
N ARG A 70 29.79 12.82 3.84
CA ARG A 70 28.54 12.06 3.92
C ARG A 70 27.48 12.95 3.29
N PHE A 71 26.79 12.46 2.26
CA PHE A 71 25.55 13.07 1.79
C PHE A 71 24.53 12.84 2.92
N ALA A 72 24.41 13.80 3.83
CA ALA A 72 23.82 13.59 5.16
C ALA A 72 22.63 14.50 5.48
N ASP A 73 22.23 15.35 4.53
CA ASP A 73 21.23 16.41 4.72
C ASP A 73 20.32 16.59 3.46
N TYR A 74 20.10 15.53 2.67
CA TYR A 74 19.25 15.57 1.46
C TYR A 74 18.34 14.35 1.37
N ILE A 75 17.03 14.57 1.43
CA ILE A 75 15.99 13.58 1.15
C ILE A 75 16.09 13.16 -0.33
N MET A 76 16.20 11.87 -0.61
CA MET A 76 16.19 11.35 -1.98
C MET A 76 14.76 11.18 -2.51
N GLU A 77 14.18 12.28 -3.01
CA GLU A 77 12.91 12.26 -3.74
C GLU A 77 13.14 11.84 -5.22
N LEU A 78 12.85 10.59 -5.59
CA LEU A 78 12.87 10.10 -6.98
C LEU A 78 11.44 10.09 -7.56
N GLY A 79 11.22 10.75 -8.69
CA GLY A 79 9.87 10.88 -9.26
C GLY A 79 9.81 10.98 -10.78
N ARG A 80 8.61 11.24 -11.28
CA ARG A 80 8.32 11.47 -12.70
C ARG A 80 7.65 12.81 -12.87
N PHE A 81 8.02 13.53 -13.91
CA PHE A 81 7.41 14.82 -14.27
C PHE A 81 7.24 14.95 -15.78
N ALA A 82 6.48 15.94 -16.22
CA ALA A 82 6.48 16.39 -17.60
C ALA A 82 6.92 17.85 -17.70
N ALA A 83 7.81 18.11 -18.64
CA ALA A 83 8.24 19.44 -19.07
C ALA A 83 8.43 19.42 -20.60
N ASP A 84 8.10 20.51 -21.28
CA ASP A 84 8.12 20.63 -22.75
C ASP A 84 7.29 19.56 -23.49
N GLY A 85 6.23 19.04 -22.85
CA GLY A 85 5.41 17.95 -23.38
C GLY A 85 6.06 16.57 -23.36
N GLN A 86 7.21 16.42 -22.71
CA GLN A 86 7.93 15.14 -22.56
C GLN A 86 7.85 14.63 -21.13
N SER A 87 7.54 13.35 -20.94
CA SER A 87 7.69 12.68 -19.64
C SER A 87 9.16 12.40 -19.34
N ARG A 88 9.60 12.77 -18.13
CA ARG A 88 10.98 12.73 -17.65
C ARG A 88 11.07 12.00 -16.30
N ILE A 89 12.26 11.53 -15.96
CA ILE A 89 12.64 10.97 -14.65
C ILE A 89 13.41 12.07 -13.90
N GLY A 90 13.04 12.33 -12.66
CA GLY A 90 13.59 13.43 -11.87
C GLY A 90 14.08 13.03 -10.49
N ILE A 91 15.21 13.61 -10.06
CA ILE A 91 15.53 13.76 -8.64
C ILE A 91 15.04 15.13 -8.21
N PHE A 92 14.11 15.17 -7.26
CA PHE A 92 13.50 16.40 -6.77
C PHE A 92 14.30 16.91 -5.58
N GLU A 93 14.51 18.22 -5.53
CA GLU A 93 15.25 18.92 -4.49
C GLU A 93 14.46 20.17 -4.07
N ASP A 94 15.01 20.97 -3.17
CA ASP A 94 14.43 22.26 -2.80
C ASP A 94 14.37 23.21 -4.01
N GLY A 95 13.14 23.50 -4.45
CA GLY A 95 12.82 24.46 -5.51
C GLY A 95 13.04 23.99 -6.96
N TYR A 96 13.66 22.84 -7.21
CA TYR A 96 13.84 22.34 -8.58
C TYR A 96 13.90 20.80 -8.67
N VAL A 97 13.78 20.29 -9.90
CA VAL A 97 14.00 18.88 -10.24
C VAL A 97 15.18 18.77 -11.22
N ARG A 98 16.09 17.81 -10.99
CA ARG A 98 17.14 17.43 -11.95
C ARG A 98 16.61 16.36 -12.89
N ASP A 99 16.64 16.60 -14.19
CA ASP A 99 16.30 15.62 -15.21
C ASP A 99 17.42 14.58 -15.37
N ILE A 100 17.16 13.35 -14.94
CA ILE A 100 18.08 12.22 -15.02
C ILE A 100 17.66 11.20 -16.10
N THR A 101 16.70 11.56 -16.96
CA THR A 101 16.12 10.66 -17.99
C THR A 101 17.18 10.06 -18.91
N ALA A 102 18.23 10.82 -19.25
CA ALA A 102 19.29 10.35 -20.14
C ALA A 102 20.19 9.24 -19.53
N ALA A 103 20.11 8.97 -18.22
CA ALA A 103 20.95 8.00 -17.53
C ALA A 103 20.31 6.60 -17.36
N PHE A 104 19.02 6.45 -17.71
CA PHE A 104 18.23 5.24 -17.47
C PHE A 104 17.31 4.92 -18.67
N ASP A 105 17.17 3.65 -19.03
CA ASP A 105 16.27 3.21 -20.10
C ASP A 105 14.79 3.36 -19.70
N SER A 106 14.48 3.30 -18.41
CA SER A 106 13.14 3.50 -17.87
C SER A 106 13.14 3.96 -16.40
N PHE A 107 11.98 4.42 -15.91
CA PHE A 107 11.78 4.75 -14.50
C PHE A 107 11.98 3.54 -13.57
N ARG A 108 11.73 2.32 -14.06
CA ARG A 108 11.98 1.09 -13.31
C ARG A 108 13.46 0.89 -13.00
N ASP A 109 14.34 1.27 -13.91
CA ASP A 109 15.78 1.12 -13.76
C ASP A 109 16.36 2.16 -12.79
N ALA A 110 15.72 3.34 -12.69
CA ALA A 110 16.04 4.34 -11.68
C ALA A 110 15.59 3.89 -10.27
N LEU A 111 14.37 3.34 -10.14
CA LEU A 111 13.87 2.77 -8.88
C LEU A 111 14.67 1.56 -8.37
N ALA A 112 15.32 0.82 -9.28
CA ALA A 112 16.14 -0.33 -8.92
C ALA A 112 17.54 0.03 -8.38
N ASP A 113 17.99 1.28 -8.58
CA ASP A 113 19.22 1.81 -8.02
C ASP A 113 19.08 3.33 -7.71
N PRO A 114 18.27 3.70 -6.68
CA PRO A 114 18.06 5.11 -6.33
C PRO A 114 19.37 5.81 -5.95
N ALA A 115 20.29 5.10 -5.30
CA ALA A 115 21.61 5.61 -4.94
C ALA A 115 22.44 6.04 -6.17
N ARG A 116 22.38 5.29 -7.28
CA ARG A 116 22.95 5.75 -8.56
C ARG A 116 22.12 6.89 -9.17
N ALA A 117 20.80 6.85 -9.09
CA ALA A 117 19.92 7.88 -9.63
C ALA A 117 20.21 9.27 -9.02
N ALA A 118 20.36 9.34 -7.70
CA ALA A 118 20.73 10.56 -6.97
C ALA A 118 22.06 11.17 -7.43
N GLN A 119 23.02 10.36 -7.88
CA GLN A 119 24.32 10.80 -8.37
C GLN A 119 24.31 11.31 -9.83
N GLN A 120 23.20 11.18 -10.55
CA GLN A 120 23.12 11.69 -11.92
C GLN A 120 22.86 13.20 -11.93
N ASP A 121 23.52 13.88 -12.86
CA ASP A 121 23.36 15.31 -13.13
C ASP A 121 22.61 15.51 -14.46
N GLY A 122 22.03 16.70 -14.66
CA GLY A 122 21.23 17.00 -15.83
C GLY A 122 20.58 18.39 -15.79
N ASP A 123 19.70 18.65 -16.76
CA ASP A 123 18.98 19.91 -16.85
C ASP A 123 18.06 20.10 -15.63
N ARG A 124 17.89 21.36 -15.21
CA ARG A 124 17.09 21.72 -14.02
C ARG A 124 15.81 22.41 -14.44
N PHE A 125 14.70 21.98 -13.88
CA PHE A 125 13.38 22.59 -14.06
C PHE A 125 12.87 23.07 -12.71
N ASP A 126 12.24 24.24 -12.66
CA ASP A 126 11.60 24.74 -11.43
C ASP A 126 10.43 23.82 -11.03
N ARG A 127 10.25 23.56 -9.74
CA ARG A 127 9.15 22.70 -9.23
C ARG A 127 7.76 23.30 -9.49
N ASP A 128 7.67 24.60 -9.74
CA ASP A 128 6.42 25.30 -10.08
C ASP A 128 6.12 25.31 -11.60
N ASP A 129 7.12 25.05 -12.46
CA ASP A 129 6.99 25.06 -13.93
C ASP A 129 6.82 23.64 -14.55
N ILE A 130 6.68 22.60 -13.73
CA ILE A 130 6.53 21.20 -14.15
C ILE A 130 5.12 20.66 -13.90
N THR A 131 4.74 19.63 -14.66
CA THR A 131 3.59 18.78 -14.31
C THR A 131 4.08 17.53 -13.58
N TYR A 132 3.72 17.35 -12.32
CA TYR A 132 3.99 16.10 -11.59
C TYR A 132 3.24 14.93 -12.26
N LEU A 133 3.90 13.78 -12.40
CA LEU A 133 3.30 12.55 -12.92
C LEU A 133 3.32 11.49 -11.81
N PRO A 134 2.38 10.51 -11.82
CA PRO A 134 2.42 9.37 -10.92
C PRO A 134 3.82 8.72 -10.86
N PRO A 135 4.38 8.45 -9.66
CA PRO A 135 5.70 7.83 -9.47
C PRO A 135 5.67 6.31 -9.72
N THR A 136 5.08 5.93 -10.86
CA THR A 136 4.96 4.57 -11.39
C THR A 136 4.66 4.67 -12.89
N THR A 137 4.47 3.56 -13.62
CA THR A 137 4.19 3.57 -15.06
C THR A 137 2.92 2.79 -15.42
N SER A 138 2.41 2.98 -16.64
CA SER A 138 1.25 2.22 -17.15
C SER A 138 1.48 0.71 -17.29
N GLN A 139 2.71 0.24 -17.11
CA GLN A 139 3.09 -1.17 -17.12
C GLN A 139 3.06 -1.82 -15.73
N ASN A 140 2.87 -1.03 -14.66
CA ASN A 140 2.92 -1.48 -13.28
C ASN A 140 1.53 -1.86 -12.74
N THR A 141 1.52 -2.55 -11.61
CA THR A 141 0.29 -2.90 -10.89
C THR A 141 0.19 -2.09 -9.60
N VAL A 142 -1.03 -1.66 -9.24
CA VAL A 142 -1.33 -0.99 -7.98
C VAL A 142 -2.21 -1.92 -7.14
N PHE A 143 -1.59 -2.55 -6.14
CA PHE A 143 -2.25 -3.42 -5.17
C PHE A 143 -2.74 -2.58 -3.99
N CYS A 144 -3.96 -2.83 -3.53
CA CYS A 144 -4.61 -2.02 -2.51
C CYS A 144 -5.13 -2.91 -1.38
N ALA A 145 -4.86 -2.55 -0.12
CA ALA A 145 -5.27 -3.30 1.06
C ALA A 145 -6.53 -2.68 1.70
N ALA A 146 -7.67 -3.36 1.61
CA ALA A 146 -8.90 -2.97 2.29
C ALA A 146 -8.88 -3.31 3.79
N LEU A 147 -9.51 -2.47 4.61
CA LEU A 147 -9.76 -2.71 6.04
C LEU A 147 -8.48 -3.02 6.85
N ASN A 148 -7.39 -2.32 6.54
CA ASN A 148 -6.09 -2.56 7.16
C ASN A 148 -5.80 -1.69 8.41
N TYR A 149 -6.73 -0.83 8.83
CA TYR A 149 -6.66 -0.15 10.14
C TYR A 149 -7.78 -0.65 11.04
N GLN A 150 -7.49 -0.86 12.32
CA GLN A 150 -8.47 -1.42 13.26
C GLN A 150 -9.73 -0.53 13.37
N LYS A 151 -9.55 0.78 13.58
CA LYS A 151 -10.67 1.71 13.73
C LYS A 151 -11.51 1.85 12.45
N HIS A 152 -10.88 1.77 11.27
CA HIS A 152 -11.58 1.77 9.98
C HIS A 152 -12.48 0.52 9.81
N ALA A 153 -12.05 -0.64 10.32
CA ALA A 153 -12.91 -1.82 10.41
C ALA A 153 -14.07 -1.62 11.40
N GLU A 154 -13.82 -0.94 12.53
CA GLU A 154 -14.84 -0.64 13.55
C GLU A 154 -15.91 0.34 13.04
N GLU A 155 -15.54 1.48 12.41
CA GLU A 155 -16.51 2.44 11.85
C GLU A 155 -17.36 1.85 10.71
N SER A 156 -16.76 0.98 9.89
CA SER A 156 -17.47 0.28 8.81
C SER A 156 -18.36 -0.87 9.30
N GLY A 157 -18.35 -1.16 10.60
CA GLY A 157 -19.12 -2.25 11.22
C GLY A 157 -18.67 -3.65 10.80
N ARG A 158 -17.41 -3.79 10.34
CA ARG A 158 -16.87 -5.03 9.77
C ARG A 158 -15.86 -5.69 10.70
N SER A 159 -15.82 -7.02 10.67
CA SER A 159 -14.74 -7.77 11.31
C SER A 159 -13.43 -7.54 10.56
N VAL A 160 -12.33 -7.35 11.31
CA VAL A 160 -10.96 -7.39 10.78
C VAL A 160 -10.74 -8.69 9.97
N PRO A 161 -10.23 -8.62 8.73
CA PRO A 161 -9.90 -9.80 7.93
C PRO A 161 -8.90 -10.74 8.62
N GLU A 162 -8.97 -12.05 8.35
CA GLU A 162 -7.97 -13.03 8.84
C GLU A 162 -6.67 -13.03 8.02
N ARG A 163 -6.71 -12.44 6.82
CA ARG A 163 -5.58 -12.25 5.89
C ARG A 163 -5.77 -10.93 5.14
N PRO A 164 -4.71 -10.32 4.56
CA PRO A 164 -4.85 -9.08 3.78
C PRO A 164 -5.95 -9.19 2.71
N TYR A 165 -6.89 -8.24 2.74
CA TYR A 165 -8.00 -8.19 1.81
C TYR A 165 -7.61 -7.26 0.66
N LEU A 166 -7.36 -7.83 -0.52
CA LEU A 166 -6.72 -7.12 -1.63
C LEU A 166 -7.66 -6.87 -2.80
N PHE A 167 -7.51 -5.70 -3.41
CA PHE A 167 -8.06 -5.33 -4.72
C PHE A 167 -7.00 -4.59 -5.54
N LEU A 168 -7.36 -4.16 -6.76
CA LEU A 168 -6.46 -3.48 -7.69
C LEU A 168 -7.04 -2.15 -8.14
N LYS A 169 -6.18 -1.16 -8.33
CA LYS A 169 -6.48 0.07 -9.07
C LYS A 169 -5.75 0.06 -10.40
N LEU A 170 -6.37 0.67 -11.41
CA LEU A 170 -5.82 0.65 -12.76
C LEU A 170 -4.76 1.76 -12.93
N PRO A 171 -3.68 1.55 -13.68
CA PRO A 171 -2.69 2.61 -13.92
C PRO A 171 -3.27 3.87 -14.59
N ARG A 172 -4.38 3.74 -15.32
CA ARG A 172 -5.13 4.88 -15.91
C ARG A 172 -6.02 5.63 -14.90
N SER A 173 -6.24 5.08 -13.70
CA SER A 173 -6.90 5.82 -12.62
C SER A 173 -5.95 6.83 -11.96
N LEU A 174 -4.63 6.67 -12.14
CA LEU A 174 -3.62 7.45 -11.43
C LEU A 174 -3.51 8.89 -11.92
N VAL A 175 -3.29 9.80 -10.97
CA VAL A 175 -3.21 11.25 -11.13
C VAL A 175 -1.98 11.75 -10.36
N GLY A 176 -1.17 12.63 -10.95
CA GLY A 176 -0.01 13.20 -10.27
C GLY A 176 -0.39 14.26 -9.23
N HIS A 177 0.56 14.69 -8.40
CA HIS A 177 0.36 15.82 -7.50
C HIS A 177 -0.10 17.09 -8.25
N GLN A 178 -0.99 17.88 -7.65
CA GLN A 178 -1.62 19.09 -8.20
C GLN A 178 -2.46 18.90 -9.49
N GLN A 179 -2.57 17.68 -10.03
CA GLN A 179 -3.43 17.41 -11.18
C GLN A 179 -4.90 17.19 -10.74
N PRO A 180 -5.90 17.47 -11.59
CA PRO A 180 -7.31 17.34 -11.22
C PRO A 180 -7.75 15.88 -11.00
N VAL A 181 -8.48 15.64 -9.90
CA VAL A 181 -9.24 14.40 -9.68
C VAL A 181 -10.55 14.50 -10.44
N SER A 182 -10.77 13.58 -11.38
CA SER A 182 -11.93 13.61 -12.27
C SER A 182 -13.21 13.16 -11.56
N TYR A 183 -14.16 14.08 -11.45
CA TYR A 183 -15.52 13.84 -10.96
C TYR A 183 -16.42 13.40 -12.12
N HIS A 184 -16.89 12.15 -12.07
CA HIS A 184 -17.68 11.52 -13.13
C HIS A 184 -19.18 11.71 -12.87
N SER A 185 -19.67 12.96 -12.96
CA SER A 185 -21.05 13.38 -12.67
C SER A 185 -22.16 12.64 -13.43
N SER A 186 -21.84 11.90 -14.49
CA SER A 186 -22.77 11.04 -15.23
C SER A 186 -22.86 9.60 -14.70
N VAL A 187 -22.04 9.24 -13.71
CA VAL A 187 -21.88 7.86 -13.21
C VAL A 187 -22.08 7.78 -11.69
N THR A 188 -21.66 8.79 -10.93
CA THR A 188 -21.69 8.79 -9.44
C THR A 188 -21.85 10.20 -8.88
N ASP A 189 -22.51 10.30 -7.73
CA ASP A 189 -22.58 11.50 -6.89
C ASP A 189 -22.12 11.24 -5.44
N LYS A 190 -21.35 10.16 -5.21
CA LYS A 190 -20.86 9.73 -3.88
C LYS A 190 -19.35 9.47 -3.89
N ILE A 191 -18.58 10.47 -4.32
CA ILE A 191 -17.13 10.45 -4.26
C ILE A 191 -16.64 10.66 -2.82
N ASP A 192 -15.71 9.83 -2.38
CA ASP A 192 -15.11 9.83 -1.04
C ASP A 192 -13.56 9.77 -1.14
N TYR A 193 -12.86 10.21 -0.09
CA TYR A 193 -11.41 10.21 0.05
C TYR A 193 -10.95 9.08 0.97
N GLU A 194 -9.73 8.59 0.75
CA GLU A 194 -9.06 7.61 1.59
C GLU A 194 -7.55 7.89 1.55
N GLY A 195 -7.02 8.60 2.54
CA GLY A 195 -5.57 8.87 2.62
C GLY A 195 -4.80 7.61 3.01
N GLU A 196 -3.76 7.27 2.24
CA GLU A 196 -2.97 6.05 2.44
C GLU A 196 -1.46 6.27 2.29
N LEU A 197 -0.68 5.50 3.06
CA LEU A 197 0.72 5.22 2.75
C LEU A 197 0.76 4.24 1.57
N ALA A 198 1.71 4.41 0.66
CA ALA A 198 2.02 3.43 -0.36
C ALA A 198 3.53 3.19 -0.46
N CYS A 199 3.94 1.94 -0.57
CA CYS A 199 5.32 1.59 -0.90
C CYS A 199 5.46 1.31 -2.40
N VAL A 200 6.63 1.66 -2.96
CA VAL A 200 6.97 1.40 -4.36
C VAL A 200 8.06 0.34 -4.39
N ILE A 201 7.85 -0.74 -5.12
CA ILE A 201 8.82 -1.82 -5.26
C ILE A 201 10.02 -1.33 -6.07
N GLY A 202 11.24 -1.62 -5.60
CA GLY A 202 12.51 -1.27 -6.25
C GLY A 202 13.16 -2.43 -6.96
N THR A 203 13.08 -3.65 -6.41
CA THR A 203 13.68 -4.84 -7.02
C THR A 203 12.67 -5.97 -7.15
N THR A 204 12.81 -6.78 -8.21
CA THR A 204 11.87 -7.89 -8.48
C THR A 204 11.91 -8.92 -7.36
N CYS A 205 10.75 -9.26 -6.79
CA CYS A 205 10.66 -10.22 -5.69
C CYS A 205 9.45 -11.15 -5.81
N ARG A 206 9.57 -12.35 -5.22
CA ARG A 206 8.52 -13.36 -5.21
C ARG A 206 8.74 -14.33 -4.04
N ASN A 207 7.67 -14.60 -3.29
CA ASN A 207 7.66 -15.50 -2.13
C ASN A 207 8.76 -15.14 -1.11
N VAL A 208 8.87 -13.86 -0.77
CA VAL A 208 9.83 -13.35 0.23
C VAL A 208 9.22 -13.37 1.63
N SER A 209 10.05 -13.59 2.65
CA SER A 209 9.60 -13.49 4.04
C SER A 209 9.34 -12.02 4.44
N PRO A 210 8.56 -11.75 5.50
CA PRO A 210 8.39 -10.39 6.01
C PRO A 210 9.71 -9.71 6.40
N ASP A 211 10.68 -10.48 6.88
CA ASP A 211 12.00 -9.97 7.30
C ASP A 211 12.87 -9.53 6.11
N GLU A 212 12.63 -10.07 4.92
CA GLU A 212 13.30 -9.72 3.64
C GLU A 212 12.47 -8.72 2.81
N ALA A 213 11.22 -8.44 3.21
CA ALA A 213 10.25 -7.78 2.35
C ALA A 213 10.59 -6.30 2.06
N LEU A 214 11.14 -5.59 3.04
CA LEU A 214 11.49 -4.17 2.89
C LEU A 214 12.78 -3.96 2.07
N ASP A 215 13.68 -4.95 1.98
CA ASP A 215 14.86 -4.91 1.10
C ASP A 215 14.49 -4.79 -0.39
N HIS A 216 13.22 -5.07 -0.73
CA HIS A 216 12.67 -4.97 -2.08
C HIS A 216 11.89 -3.67 -2.35
N VAL A 217 11.72 -2.81 -1.35
CA VAL A 217 11.04 -1.51 -1.46
C VAL A 217 12.05 -0.44 -1.88
N ALA A 218 11.74 0.32 -2.95
CA ALA A 218 12.56 1.46 -3.39
C ALA A 218 12.39 2.67 -2.47
N GLY A 219 11.23 2.78 -1.83
CA GLY A 219 10.81 3.91 -1.01
C GLY A 219 9.30 4.03 -0.90
N TYR A 220 8.84 5.17 -0.40
CA TYR A 220 7.45 5.41 -0.02
C TYR A 220 6.88 6.66 -0.69
N THR A 221 5.55 6.69 -0.88
CA THR A 221 4.77 7.78 -1.45
C THR A 221 3.40 7.83 -0.76
N MET A 222 2.69 8.94 -0.89
CA MET A 222 1.26 9.01 -0.52
C MET A 222 0.38 8.56 -1.69
N LEU A 223 -0.82 8.09 -1.37
CA LEU A 223 -1.92 7.82 -2.30
C LEU A 223 -3.25 8.29 -1.68
N ASN A 224 -4.20 8.72 -2.52
CA ASN A 224 -5.60 8.91 -2.11
C ASN A 224 -6.48 7.90 -2.85
N ASP A 225 -7.04 6.93 -2.13
CA ASP A 225 -7.86 5.86 -2.69
C ASP A 225 -9.34 6.27 -2.86
N VAL A 226 -9.50 7.29 -3.72
CA VAL A 226 -10.80 7.89 -4.06
C VAL A 226 -11.81 6.83 -4.49
N SER A 227 -13.00 6.92 -3.90
CA SER A 227 -14.04 5.89 -3.94
C SER A 227 -15.38 6.45 -4.39
N ALA A 228 -16.00 5.89 -5.42
CA ALA A 228 -17.43 6.06 -5.70
C ALA A 228 -18.23 5.08 -4.84
N ARG A 229 -18.76 5.55 -3.71
CA ARG A 229 -19.38 4.71 -2.67
C ARG A 229 -20.71 4.12 -3.10
N ASP A 230 -21.49 4.86 -3.87
CA ASP A 230 -22.71 4.36 -4.53
C ASP A 230 -22.40 3.17 -5.44
N LEU A 231 -21.37 3.26 -6.28
CA LEU A 231 -20.94 2.17 -7.15
C LEU A 231 -20.34 1.00 -6.35
N GLN A 232 -19.50 1.29 -5.36
CA GLN A 232 -18.80 0.30 -4.55
C GLN A 232 -19.76 -0.55 -3.70
N LEU A 233 -20.82 0.07 -3.16
CA LEU A 233 -21.71 -0.54 -2.15
C LEU A 233 -23.06 -1.02 -2.71
N SER A 234 -23.48 -0.60 -3.92
CA SER A 234 -24.81 -0.95 -4.45
C SER A 234 -24.90 -2.31 -5.14
N PHE A 235 -23.79 -3.01 -5.35
CA PHE A 235 -23.81 -4.28 -6.05
C PHE A 235 -24.38 -5.42 -5.17
N SER A 236 -25.45 -6.04 -5.64
CA SER A 236 -26.01 -7.24 -5.02
C SER A 236 -26.26 -8.34 -6.05
N TYR A 237 -25.97 -9.57 -5.66
CA TYR A 237 -26.21 -10.78 -6.45
C TYR A 237 -26.80 -11.87 -5.54
N ASP A 238 -27.87 -12.53 -5.98
CA ASP A 238 -28.62 -13.55 -5.22
C ASP A 238 -29.06 -13.12 -3.79
N ASN A 239 -29.35 -11.82 -3.61
CA ASN A 239 -29.68 -11.17 -2.32
C ASN A 239 -28.51 -11.10 -1.33
N GLU A 240 -27.27 -11.38 -1.77
CA GLU A 240 -26.05 -11.07 -1.03
C GLU A 240 -25.50 -9.72 -1.51
N GLU A 241 -25.08 -8.87 -0.58
CA GLU A 241 -24.40 -7.60 -0.89
C GLU A 241 -22.91 -7.89 -1.08
N MET A 242 -22.30 -7.35 -2.14
CA MET A 242 -20.88 -7.53 -2.44
C MET A 242 -20.25 -6.20 -2.82
N LEU A 243 -18.95 -6.04 -2.56
CA LEU A 243 -18.22 -4.84 -2.95
C LEU A 243 -17.80 -4.90 -4.42
N ASP A 244 -18.29 -3.96 -5.25
CA ASP A 244 -17.74 -3.74 -6.59
C ASP A 244 -16.54 -2.79 -6.51
N TRP A 245 -15.39 -3.37 -6.15
CA TRP A 245 -14.12 -2.66 -6.13
C TRP A 245 -13.73 -2.06 -7.49
N PHE A 246 -14.16 -2.67 -8.61
CA PHE A 246 -13.80 -2.15 -9.92
C PHE A 246 -14.59 -0.87 -10.24
N ALA A 247 -15.91 -0.91 -10.09
CA ALA A 247 -16.75 0.27 -10.33
C ALA A 247 -16.44 1.38 -9.31
N GLY A 248 -16.24 1.04 -8.04
CA GLY A 248 -15.97 2.00 -6.97
C GLY A 248 -14.57 2.63 -7.00
N LYS A 249 -13.50 1.87 -7.33
CA LYS A 249 -12.11 2.31 -7.14
C LYS A 249 -11.29 2.47 -8.43
N ALA A 250 -11.77 2.05 -9.61
CA ALA A 250 -10.94 1.99 -10.83
C ALA A 250 -11.27 3.02 -11.93
N MET A 251 -12.04 4.06 -11.60
CA MET A 251 -12.44 5.11 -12.55
C MET A 251 -11.24 5.90 -13.11
N GLN A 252 -11.44 6.51 -14.29
CA GLN A 252 -10.40 7.24 -15.01
C GLN A 252 -9.96 8.50 -14.24
N SER A 253 -8.65 8.69 -14.07
CA SER A 253 -8.06 9.89 -13.46
C SER A 253 -8.67 10.28 -12.10
N THR A 254 -8.88 9.31 -11.20
CA THR A 254 -9.45 9.56 -9.86
C THR A 254 -8.48 9.37 -8.70
N THR A 255 -7.28 8.83 -8.92
CA THR A 255 -6.40 8.33 -7.86
C THR A 255 -5.10 9.13 -7.78
N PRO A 256 -5.04 10.17 -6.94
CA PRO A 256 -3.80 10.83 -6.58
C PRO A 256 -2.74 9.84 -6.10
N ILE A 257 -1.51 9.99 -6.59
CA ILE A 257 -0.31 9.33 -6.06
C ILE A 257 0.91 10.22 -6.32
N GLY A 258 1.77 10.36 -5.30
CA GLY A 258 2.98 11.19 -5.35
C GLY A 258 3.16 12.02 -4.08
N PRO A 259 3.87 13.17 -4.15
CA PRO A 259 4.46 13.77 -5.36
C PRO A 259 5.58 12.92 -5.98
N THR A 260 6.35 12.24 -5.14
CA THR A 260 7.61 11.56 -5.42
C THR A 260 7.69 10.25 -4.63
N VAL A 261 8.72 9.43 -4.88
CA VAL A 261 9.11 8.34 -3.99
C VAL A 261 10.25 8.85 -3.12
N VAL A 262 10.06 8.84 -1.81
CA VAL A 262 11.13 9.09 -0.83
C VAL A 262 11.90 7.78 -0.62
N CYS A 263 13.15 7.73 -1.10
CA CYS A 263 13.96 6.52 -1.22
C CYS A 263 14.93 6.26 -0.06
N ASP A 264 15.29 7.29 0.70
CA ASP A 264 15.96 7.20 1.99
C ASP A 264 15.18 8.04 3.03
N GLU A 265 15.62 8.03 4.30
CA GLU A 265 15.00 8.68 5.47
C GLU A 265 13.84 7.96 6.20
N ILE A 266 13.16 6.98 5.59
CA ILE A 266 12.12 6.18 6.30
C ILE A 266 12.73 4.91 6.93
N ASP A 267 13.19 5.02 8.19
CA ASP A 267 13.75 3.91 8.99
C ASP A 267 12.70 2.81 9.32
N ASP A 268 11.47 3.20 9.65
CA ASP A 268 10.34 2.29 9.92
C ASP A 268 9.03 2.87 9.36
N PRO A 269 8.41 2.25 8.34
CA PRO A 269 7.16 2.73 7.75
C PRO A 269 5.94 2.56 8.66
N GLN A 270 6.08 1.97 9.84
CA GLN A 270 5.01 1.82 10.83
C GLN A 270 5.10 2.85 11.97
N THR A 271 5.89 3.91 11.84
CA THR A 271 6.00 4.98 12.87
C THR A 271 5.65 6.38 12.37
N LEU A 272 5.16 6.49 11.13
CA LEU A 272 4.81 7.76 10.49
C LEU A 272 3.41 8.22 10.90
N GLY A 273 3.24 9.50 11.21
CA GLY A 273 1.91 10.13 11.24
C GLY A 273 1.31 10.29 9.84
N LEU A 274 0.02 10.01 9.69
CA LEU A 274 -0.77 10.18 8.46
C LEU A 274 -2.00 11.04 8.76
N ALA A 275 -2.16 12.12 7.99
CA ALA A 275 -3.36 12.95 8.04
C ALA A 275 -3.96 13.12 6.63
N SER A 276 -5.28 13.29 6.55
CA SER A 276 -5.94 13.77 5.35
C SER A 276 -6.89 14.93 5.65
N ARG A 277 -7.02 15.85 4.69
CA ARG A 277 -7.83 17.07 4.82
C ARG A 277 -8.68 17.29 3.58
N VAL A 278 -9.88 17.80 3.80
CA VAL A 278 -10.75 18.34 2.73
C VAL A 278 -10.99 19.82 3.01
N ASN A 279 -10.67 20.68 2.06
CA ASN A 279 -10.77 22.14 2.18
C ASN A 279 -10.10 22.68 3.46
N GLY A 280 -8.95 22.11 3.84
CA GLY A 280 -8.20 22.46 5.05
C GLY A 280 -8.78 21.93 6.37
N THR A 281 -9.90 21.21 6.36
CA THR A 281 -10.45 20.53 7.53
C THR A 281 -9.88 19.12 7.62
N THR A 282 -9.18 18.80 8.72
CA THR A 282 -8.69 17.44 8.98
C THR A 282 -9.87 16.47 9.11
N MET A 283 -9.82 15.40 8.33
CA MET A 283 -10.81 14.32 8.31
C MET A 283 -10.25 13.01 8.87
N GLN A 284 -8.98 12.74 8.60
CA GLN A 284 -8.24 11.58 9.11
C GLN A 284 -6.95 12.07 9.79
N ASP A 285 -6.59 11.47 10.92
CA ASP A 285 -5.39 11.79 11.71
C ASP A 285 -5.04 10.54 12.55
N GLU A 286 -4.05 9.77 12.11
CA GLU A 286 -3.70 8.47 12.71
C GLU A 286 -2.23 8.09 12.48
N SER A 287 -1.69 7.22 13.34
CA SER A 287 -0.36 6.64 13.18
C SER A 287 -0.38 5.39 12.30
N THR A 288 0.61 5.25 11.41
CA THR A 288 0.85 4.02 10.61
C THR A 288 1.18 2.79 11.47
N GLU A 289 1.41 2.95 12.77
CA GLU A 289 1.52 1.84 13.73
C GLU A 289 0.20 1.07 13.90
N MET A 290 -0.93 1.72 13.59
CA MET A 290 -2.29 1.19 13.75
C MET A 290 -2.72 0.26 12.59
N MET A 291 -1.81 -0.03 11.65
CA MET A 291 -2.02 -1.03 10.62
C MET A 291 -2.09 -2.45 11.20
N ILE A 292 -3.12 -3.20 10.79
CA ILE A 292 -3.32 -4.63 11.10
C ILE A 292 -2.24 -5.49 10.43
N TYR A 293 -1.90 -5.16 9.18
CA TYR A 293 -0.80 -5.75 8.42
C TYR A 293 0.18 -4.66 8.00
N SER A 294 1.41 -4.74 8.52
CA SER A 294 2.50 -3.84 8.13
C SER A 294 2.85 -3.93 6.65
N VAL A 295 3.54 -2.91 6.11
CA VAL A 295 4.07 -2.90 4.75
C VAL A 295 4.84 -4.18 4.44
N ALA A 296 5.73 -4.60 5.35
CA ALA A 296 6.50 -5.84 5.22
C ALA A 296 5.59 -7.08 5.07
N LYS A 297 4.48 -7.14 5.81
CA LYS A 297 3.51 -8.25 5.69
C LYS A 297 2.72 -8.19 4.39
N LEU A 298 2.34 -7.00 3.92
CA LEU A 298 1.63 -6.82 2.64
C LEU A 298 2.52 -7.21 1.45
N VAL A 299 3.76 -6.71 1.40
CA VAL A 299 4.75 -7.06 0.37
C VAL A 299 5.00 -8.58 0.35
N SER A 300 5.31 -9.17 1.51
CA SER A 300 5.51 -10.63 1.64
C SER A 300 4.30 -11.41 1.13
N TYR A 301 3.09 -11.08 1.60
CA TYR A 301 1.86 -11.78 1.22
C TYR A 301 1.52 -11.65 -0.27
N ILE A 302 1.67 -10.47 -0.87
CA ILE A 302 1.44 -10.28 -2.31
C ILE A 302 2.48 -11.06 -3.12
N SER A 303 3.74 -11.09 -2.67
CA SER A 303 4.82 -11.83 -3.33
C SER A 303 4.60 -13.35 -3.37
N GLU A 304 3.85 -13.94 -2.43
CA GLU A 304 3.43 -15.34 -2.45
C GLU A 304 2.50 -15.63 -3.66
N LEU A 305 1.68 -14.65 -4.02
CA LEU A 305 0.63 -14.75 -5.05
C LEU A 305 1.15 -14.40 -6.46
N VAL A 306 2.00 -13.37 -6.56
CA VAL A 306 2.49 -12.82 -7.84
C VAL A 306 3.93 -12.33 -7.72
N GLU A 307 4.66 -12.29 -8.84
CA GLU A 307 5.96 -11.62 -8.91
C GLU A 307 5.75 -10.11 -8.88
N LEU A 308 6.29 -9.45 -7.84
CA LEU A 308 6.34 -7.99 -7.72
C LEU A 308 7.53 -7.46 -8.53
N LYS A 309 7.35 -6.32 -9.21
CA LYS A 309 8.36 -5.73 -10.11
C LYS A 309 8.67 -4.28 -9.76
N PRO A 310 9.85 -3.77 -10.14
CA PRO A 310 10.20 -2.36 -9.92
C PRO A 310 9.12 -1.41 -10.45
N GLY A 311 8.69 -0.46 -9.63
CA GLY A 311 7.58 0.47 -9.87
C GLY A 311 6.19 -0.04 -9.53
N ASP A 312 6.00 -1.31 -9.15
CA ASP A 312 4.69 -1.77 -8.65
C ASP A 312 4.43 -1.09 -7.30
N VAL A 313 3.16 -0.76 -7.05
CA VAL A 313 2.75 0.04 -5.89
C VAL A 313 1.87 -0.84 -4.99
N ILE A 314 2.11 -0.79 -3.68
CA ILE A 314 1.26 -1.40 -2.68
C ILE A 314 0.78 -0.29 -1.74
N THR A 315 -0.50 0.06 -1.85
CA THR A 315 -1.16 1.02 -0.97
C THR A 315 -1.81 0.30 0.21
N THR A 316 -1.61 0.84 1.41
CA THR A 316 -1.66 0.08 2.66
C THR A 316 -3.02 0.05 3.34
N GLY A 317 -4.06 0.63 2.75
CA GLY A 317 -5.33 0.89 3.43
C GLY A 317 -5.32 2.22 4.17
N THR A 318 -6.52 2.72 4.44
CA THR A 318 -6.79 4.02 5.07
C THR A 318 -7.25 3.88 6.54
N PRO A 319 -6.97 4.86 7.42
CA PRO A 319 -7.50 4.90 8.79
C PRO A 319 -8.98 5.31 8.87
N GLU A 320 -9.51 5.44 10.09
CA GLU A 320 -10.87 5.96 10.31
C GLU A 320 -11.06 7.38 9.77
N GLY A 321 -12.31 7.84 9.64
CA GLY A 321 -12.63 9.20 9.23
C GLY A 321 -12.78 9.38 7.71
N VAL A 322 -13.15 8.32 6.99
CA VAL A 322 -13.62 8.47 5.59
C VAL A 322 -14.98 9.19 5.55
N GLY A 323 -15.30 9.85 4.43
CA GLY A 323 -16.47 10.71 4.31
C GLY A 323 -17.81 9.97 4.37
N VAL A 324 -17.87 8.73 3.88
CA VAL A 324 -19.12 7.94 3.84
C VAL A 324 -19.72 7.65 5.23
N PHE A 325 -18.90 7.62 6.29
CA PHE A 325 -19.37 7.43 7.67
C PHE A 325 -19.63 8.76 8.41
N GLN A 326 -19.47 9.89 7.70
CA GLN A 326 -19.63 11.26 8.23
C GLN A 326 -20.66 12.08 7.44
N ASP A 327 -21.42 11.46 6.51
CA ASP A 327 -22.30 12.12 5.54
C ASP A 327 -21.58 13.19 4.67
N ILE A 328 -20.29 12.99 4.40
CA ILE A 328 -19.45 13.85 3.55
C ILE A 328 -19.24 13.15 2.20
N SER A 329 -19.33 13.93 1.11
CA SER A 329 -18.91 13.51 -0.22
C SER A 329 -18.18 14.69 -0.89
N LEU A 330 -17.17 14.39 -1.70
CA LEU A 330 -16.40 15.38 -2.44
C LEU A 330 -17.18 15.89 -3.66
N GLU A 331 -17.12 17.19 -3.91
CA GLU A 331 -17.73 17.86 -5.05
C GLU A 331 -16.68 18.59 -5.91
N PRO A 332 -16.98 18.92 -7.19
CA PRO A 332 -16.10 19.73 -8.03
C PRO A 332 -15.74 21.07 -7.38
N GLY A 333 -14.45 21.30 -7.18
CA GLY A 333 -13.87 22.46 -6.49
C GLY A 333 -13.30 22.14 -5.10
N ASP A 334 -13.56 20.96 -4.53
CA ASP A 334 -12.96 20.56 -3.27
C ASP A 334 -11.46 20.25 -3.42
N ASP A 335 -10.66 20.81 -2.52
CA ASP A 335 -9.25 20.45 -2.36
C ASP A 335 -9.10 19.30 -1.37
N VAL A 336 -8.39 18.25 -1.77
CA VAL A 336 -8.02 17.12 -0.90
C VAL A 336 -6.51 17.06 -0.74
N GLU A 337 -6.07 16.96 0.51
CA GLU A 337 -4.67 16.81 0.90
C GLU A 337 -4.50 15.49 1.66
N VAL A 338 -3.45 14.73 1.35
CA VAL A 338 -2.91 13.64 2.16
C VAL A 338 -1.50 14.06 2.57
N GLU A 339 -1.19 14.01 3.85
CA GLU A 339 0.12 14.36 4.42
C GLU A 339 0.63 13.18 5.23
N ILE A 340 1.89 12.79 5.01
CA ILE A 340 2.56 11.75 5.79
C ILE A 340 3.92 12.28 6.25
N GLU A 341 4.24 12.06 7.52
CA GLU A 341 5.51 12.44 8.12
C GLU A 341 6.69 11.88 7.32
N GLY A 342 7.67 12.74 6.99
CA GLY A 342 8.81 12.40 6.13
C GLY A 342 8.51 12.33 4.62
N LEU A 343 7.24 12.28 4.19
CA LEU A 343 6.86 12.21 2.76
C LEU A 343 6.30 13.52 2.19
N GLY A 344 5.97 14.48 3.04
CA GLY A 344 5.40 15.77 2.63
C GLY A 344 3.89 15.68 2.38
N THR A 345 3.40 16.32 1.33
CA THR A 345 1.94 16.43 1.05
C THR A 345 1.60 16.13 -0.40
N LEU A 346 0.62 15.26 -0.60
CA LEU A 346 -0.07 15.03 -1.85
C LEU A 346 -1.38 15.84 -1.87
N ARG A 347 -1.49 16.83 -2.76
CA ARG A 347 -2.66 17.69 -2.90
C ARG A 347 -3.25 17.61 -4.30
N ASN A 348 -4.57 17.49 -4.38
CA ASN A 348 -5.30 17.48 -5.64
C ASN A 348 -6.69 18.14 -5.47
N THR A 349 -7.11 18.91 -6.47
CA THR A 349 -8.46 19.49 -6.53
C THR A 349 -9.38 18.59 -7.34
N VAL A 350 -10.63 18.41 -6.89
CA VAL A 350 -11.67 17.70 -7.63
C VAL A 350 -12.22 18.59 -8.74
N ALA A 351 -12.36 18.06 -9.96
CA ALA A 351 -12.88 18.79 -11.11
C ALA A 351 -13.77 17.90 -11.98
N GLU A 352 -14.80 18.47 -12.60
CA GLU A 352 -15.68 17.77 -13.56
C GLU A 352 -14.85 17.09 -14.67
N ALA A 353 -15.16 15.82 -14.94
CA ALA A 353 -14.50 15.06 -15.99
C ALA A 353 -14.81 15.64 -17.39
N GLU A 354 -13.78 15.75 -18.24
CA GLU A 354 -13.97 16.05 -19.66
C GLU A 354 -14.73 14.90 -20.37
N ARG A 355 -15.59 15.23 -21.33
CA ARG A 355 -16.54 14.31 -21.99
C ARG A 355 -16.06 13.77 -23.34
#